data_AF-F4RPW6-F1
#
_entry.id   AF-F4RPW6-F1
#
_cell.length_a   1.000
_cell.length_b   1.000
_cell.length_c   1.000
_cell.angle_alpha   90.00
_cell.angle_beta   90.00
_cell.angle_gamma   90.00
#
_symmetry.space_group_name_H-M   'P 1'
#
loop_
_entity.id
_entity.type
_entity.pdbx_description
1 polymer ?
#
loop_
_entity_poly.entity_id
_entity_poly.type
_entity_poly.pdbx_seq_one_letter_code
_entity_poly.pdbx_strand_id
1 'polypeptide(L)'
;MPEVVFYNNACRLTEHIYTGQSDPSNFKGTVIPVDPFHHRSHAESDQFCKMFTDPKLFPDIQEDGRWIFNASAAELTNIWYGGFASMCRNMLSLIYNFFLEEMVYLRNKWLTNKLNKRAGVAYIGEGAI
;
A
#
# COMPACT_ATOMS: atom_id res chain seq x y z
N MET A 1 -7.41 9.66 -11.01
CA MET A 1 -6.80 8.62 -10.14
C MET A 1 -6.39 9.27 -8.82
N PRO A 2 -6.08 8.53 -7.73
CA PRO A 2 -5.45 9.10 -6.54
C PRO A 2 -4.15 9.82 -6.87
N GLU A 3 -3.71 10.77 -6.04
CA GLU A 3 -2.45 11.50 -6.26
C GLU A 3 -1.22 10.58 -6.12
N VAL A 4 -1.27 9.61 -5.20
CA VAL A 4 -0.21 8.63 -4.97
C VAL A 4 -0.78 7.22 -5.09
N VAL A 5 -0.17 6.39 -5.93
CA VAL A 5 -0.49 4.96 -6.03
C VAL A 5 0.76 4.16 -5.67
N PHE A 6 0.72 3.49 -4.51
CA PHE A 6 1.80 2.61 -4.09
C PHE A 6 1.49 1.16 -4.48
N TYR A 7 2.37 0.55 -5.25
CA TYR A 7 2.18 -0.82 -5.74
C TYR A 7 3.52 -1.54 -5.83
N ASN A 8 3.57 -2.79 -5.36
CA ASN A 8 4.82 -3.57 -5.33
C ASN A 8 5.45 -3.67 -6.72
N ASN A 9 4.63 -3.92 -7.75
CA ASN A 9 5.09 -4.00 -9.14
C ASN A 9 4.73 -2.72 -9.93
N ALA A 10 4.95 -1.55 -9.32
CA ALA A 10 4.62 -0.26 -9.91
C ALA A 10 5.34 0.01 -11.24
N CYS A 11 6.55 -0.51 -11.44
CA CYS A 11 7.28 -0.34 -12.70
C CYS A 11 6.51 -0.98 -13.87
N ARG A 12 6.02 -2.22 -13.74
CA ARG A 12 5.23 -2.89 -14.78
C ARG A 12 3.86 -2.26 -14.97
N LEU A 13 3.23 -1.80 -13.88
CA LEU A 13 1.97 -1.07 -13.97
C LEU A 13 2.15 0.22 -14.77
N THR A 14 3.19 0.98 -14.45
CA THR A 14 3.53 2.24 -15.10
C THR A 14 3.90 2.02 -16.57
N GLU A 15 4.70 0.99 -16.86
CA GLU A 15 5.03 0.57 -18.23
C GLU A 15 3.76 0.25 -19.03
N HIS A 16 2.84 -0.52 -18.45
CA HIS A 16 1.57 -0.86 -19.08
C HIS A 16 0.69 0.36 -19.34
N ILE A 17 0.61 1.31 -18.40
CA ILE A 17 -0.16 2.55 -18.56
C ILE A 17 0.38 3.39 -19.72
N TYR A 18 1.69 3.56 -19.82
CA TYR A 18 2.30 4.46 -20.81
C TYR A 18 2.56 3.82 -22.18
N THR A 19 2.70 2.49 -22.25
CA THR A 19 2.95 1.77 -23.50
C THR A 19 1.72 1.04 -24.05
N GLY A 20 0.64 0.98 -23.26
CA GLY A 20 -0.62 0.37 -23.66
C GLY A 20 -1.37 1.16 -24.74
N GLN A 21 -2.46 0.57 -25.23
CA GLN A 21 -3.33 1.18 -26.25
C GLN A 21 -4.38 2.15 -25.66
N SER A 22 -4.52 2.18 -24.33
CA SER A 22 -5.50 3.01 -23.64
C SER A 22 -4.93 4.41 -23.35
N ASP A 23 -5.82 5.41 -23.31
CA ASP A 23 -5.42 6.77 -22.97
C ASP A 23 -4.97 6.87 -21.49
N PRO A 24 -3.69 7.28 -21.23
CA PRO A 24 -3.17 7.41 -19.89
C PRO A 24 -3.66 8.68 -19.16
N SER A 25 -4.45 9.54 -19.80
CA SER A 25 -4.89 10.84 -19.23
C SER A 25 -5.53 10.75 -17.84
N ASN A 26 -6.17 9.63 -17.50
CA ASN A 26 -6.76 9.37 -16.17
C ASN A 26 -5.73 9.31 -15.03
N PHE A 27 -4.45 9.07 -15.36
CA PHE A 27 -3.31 9.03 -14.44
C PHE A 27 -2.51 10.34 -14.43
N LYS A 28 -2.94 11.37 -15.18
CA LYS A 28 -2.29 12.68 -15.14
C LYS A 28 -2.34 13.25 -13.72
N GLY A 29 -1.17 13.57 -13.18
CA GLY A 29 -1.03 14.07 -11.80
C GLY A 29 -0.94 12.97 -10.75
N THR A 30 -0.98 11.69 -11.13
CA THR A 30 -0.73 10.57 -10.24
C THR A 30 0.74 10.17 -10.28
N VAL A 31 1.37 10.05 -9.12
CA VAL A 31 2.70 9.45 -8.97
C VAL A 31 2.58 7.98 -8.59
N ILE A 32 3.43 7.12 -9.17
CA ILE A 32 3.41 5.67 -8.97
C ILE A 32 4.82 5.16 -8.61
N PRO A 33 5.32 5.46 -7.39
CA PRO A 33 6.63 4.99 -6.95
C PRO A 33 6.66 3.46 -6.77
N VAL A 34 7.80 2.84 -7.07
CA VAL A 34 8.08 1.48 -6.58
C VAL A 34 8.59 1.51 -5.14
N ASP A 35 8.42 0.41 -4.42
CA ASP A 35 9.05 0.24 -3.12
C ASP A 35 10.60 0.16 -3.24
N PRO A 36 11.38 0.75 -2.32
CA PRO A 36 12.84 0.70 -2.34
C PRO A 36 13.42 -0.71 -2.31
N PHE A 37 12.78 -1.67 -1.64
CA PHE A 37 13.20 -3.07 -1.68
C PHE A 37 12.95 -3.66 -3.07
N HIS A 38 11.81 -3.36 -3.70
CA HIS A 38 11.53 -3.73 -5.08
C HIS A 38 12.55 -3.10 -6.04
N HIS A 39 12.83 -1.80 -5.90
CA HIS A 39 13.80 -1.09 -6.73
C HIS A 39 15.21 -1.69 -6.64
N ARG A 40 15.65 -2.09 -5.44
CA ARG A 40 16.95 -2.77 -5.23
C ARG A 40 17.03 -4.15 -5.89
N SER A 41 15.90 -4.81 -6.12
CA SER A 41 15.86 -6.14 -6.74
C SER A 41 15.95 -6.11 -8.27
N HIS A 42 15.80 -4.93 -8.88
CA HIS A 42 15.93 -4.76 -10.33
C HIS A 42 17.38 -4.77 -10.79
N ALA A 43 17.58 -5.25 -12.02
CA ALA A 43 18.87 -5.16 -12.69
C ALA A 43 19.22 -3.69 -12.94
N GLU A 44 20.51 -3.33 -12.90
CA GLU A 44 20.94 -1.97 -13.20
C GLU A 44 20.58 -1.52 -14.63
N SER A 45 20.35 -2.48 -15.53
CA SER A 45 19.92 -2.25 -16.91
C SER A 45 18.43 -1.92 -17.04
N ASP A 46 17.61 -2.06 -15.99
CA ASP A 46 16.19 -1.67 -16.02
C ASP A 46 16.07 -0.13 -15.98
N GLN A 47 16.19 0.48 -17.17
CA GLN A 47 16.09 1.92 -17.34
C GLN A 47 14.68 2.44 -17.06
N PHE A 48 13.63 1.67 -17.38
CA PHE A 48 12.26 2.11 -17.21
C PHE A 48 11.94 2.34 -15.73
N CYS A 49 12.27 1.36 -14.88
CA CYS A 49 12.07 1.46 -13.44
C CYS A 49 12.77 2.70 -12.86
N LYS A 50 14.02 2.95 -13.28
CA LYS A 50 14.83 4.10 -12.83
C LYS A 50 14.28 5.46 -13.29
N MET A 51 13.78 5.54 -14.51
CA MET A 51 13.31 6.81 -15.09
C MET A 51 11.93 7.23 -14.55
N PHE A 52 11.04 6.28 -14.26
CA PHE A 52 9.63 6.59 -13.99
C PHE A 52 9.17 6.27 -12.59
N THR A 53 9.83 5.34 -11.90
CA THR A 53 9.32 4.81 -10.62
C THR A 53 10.35 4.84 -9.49
N ASP A 54 11.59 5.27 -9.75
CA ASP A 54 12.64 5.37 -8.72
C ASP A 54 12.13 6.19 -7.52
N PRO A 55 12.19 5.65 -6.29
CA PRO A 55 11.80 6.35 -5.09
C PRO A 55 12.37 7.76 -4.95
N LYS A 56 13.58 8.00 -5.46
CA LYS A 56 14.28 9.29 -5.38
C LYS A 56 13.62 10.39 -6.21
N LEU A 57 12.76 10.03 -7.17
CA LEU A 57 12.00 11.00 -7.98
C LEU A 57 10.83 11.62 -7.21
N PHE A 58 10.51 11.10 -6.02
CA PHE A 58 9.34 11.49 -5.24
C PHE A 58 9.74 11.98 -3.83
N PRO A 59 10.55 13.05 -3.72
CA PRO A 59 11.02 13.54 -2.42
C PRO A 59 9.88 14.05 -1.53
N ASP A 60 8.77 14.53 -2.10
CA ASP A 60 7.65 15.11 -1.35
C ASP A 60 6.89 14.11 -0.48
N ILE A 61 7.06 12.81 -0.76
CA ILE A 61 6.47 11.71 0.02
C ILE A 61 7.53 10.97 0.84
N GLN A 62 8.69 11.60 1.06
CA GLN A 62 9.80 11.08 1.83
C GLN A 62 10.24 12.04 2.94
N GLU A 63 10.67 11.47 4.07
CA GLU A 63 11.34 12.16 5.16
C GLU A 63 12.66 11.42 5.44
N ASP A 64 13.79 12.13 5.38
CA ASP A 64 15.15 11.57 5.54
C ASP A 64 15.44 10.33 4.67
N GLY A 65 14.92 10.32 3.44
CA GLY A 65 15.08 9.22 2.48
C GLY A 65 14.26 7.96 2.83
N ARG A 66 13.27 8.08 3.72
CA ARG A 66 12.29 7.03 4.04
C ARG A 66 10.90 7.49 3.65
N TRP A 67 10.01 6.57 3.31
CA TRP A 67 8.61 6.92 3.07
C TRP A 67 7.95 7.47 4.34
N ILE A 68 7.15 8.52 4.17
CA ILE A 68 6.31 9.07 5.27
C ILE A 68 5.15 8.12 5.65
N PHE A 69 4.87 7.13 4.82
CA PHE A 69 3.89 6.07 5.07
C PHE A 69 4.57 4.70 5.21
N ASN A 70 3.95 3.82 5.99
CA ASN A 70 4.49 2.49 6.24
C ASN A 70 3.98 1.47 5.22
N ALA A 71 4.70 1.35 4.09
CA ALA A 71 4.38 0.41 3.02
C ALA A 71 4.31 -1.06 3.49
N SER A 72 5.20 -1.49 4.39
CA SER A 72 5.18 -2.85 4.92
C SER A 72 3.95 -3.14 5.78
N ALA A 73 3.51 -2.16 6.58
CA ALA A 73 2.26 -2.28 7.33
C ALA A 73 1.03 -2.36 6.40
N ALA A 74 1.05 -1.60 5.30
CA ALA A 74 0.02 -1.70 4.27
C ALA A 74 0.01 -3.08 3.60
N GLU A 75 1.17 -3.63 3.24
CA GLU A 75 1.29 -4.97 2.66
C GLU A 75 0.76 -6.07 3.60
N LEU A 76 1.18 -6.06 4.87
CA LEU A 76 0.68 -7.00 5.87
C LEU A 76 -0.83 -6.89 6.08
N THR A 77 -1.37 -5.67 5.97
CA THR A 77 -2.82 -5.43 6.06
C THR A 77 -3.55 -5.96 4.83
N ASN A 78 -2.98 -5.79 3.62
CA ASN A 78 -3.51 -6.34 2.38
C ASN A 78 -3.51 -7.87 2.38
N ILE A 79 -2.47 -8.52 2.94
CA ILE A 79 -2.43 -9.98 3.10
C ILE A 79 -3.57 -10.45 4.02
N TRP A 80 -3.77 -9.77 5.16
CA TRP A 80 -4.86 -10.09 6.08
C TRP A 80 -6.23 -9.89 5.40
N TYR A 81 -6.42 -8.77 4.70
CA TYR A 81 -7.63 -8.48 3.94
C TYR A 81 -7.87 -9.51 2.82
N GLY A 82 -6.81 -9.99 2.16
CA GLY A 82 -6.86 -11.00 1.11
C GLY A 82 -7.56 -12.30 1.56
N GLY A 83 -7.50 -12.62 2.85
CA GLY A 83 -8.24 -13.74 3.44
C GLY A 83 -9.76 -13.63 3.32
N PHE A 84 -10.31 -12.43 3.16
CA PHE A 84 -11.75 -12.18 3.02
C PHE A 84 -12.18 -11.87 1.59
N ALA A 85 -11.23 -11.67 0.67
CA ALA A 85 -11.49 -11.22 -0.68
C ALA A 85 -12.54 -12.09 -1.39
N SER A 86 -12.49 -13.41 -1.21
CA SER A 86 -13.42 -14.36 -1.84
C SER A 86 -14.88 -14.12 -1.42
N MET A 87 -15.13 -13.84 -0.14
CA MET A 87 -16.45 -13.57 0.43
C MET A 87 -16.93 -12.16 0.08
N CYS A 88 -16.00 -11.20 0.06
CA CYS A 88 -16.31 -9.79 -0.22
C CYS A 88 -16.69 -9.53 -1.68
N ARG A 89 -16.23 -10.36 -2.63
CA ARG A 89 -16.42 -10.16 -4.08
C ARG A 89 -17.86 -9.91 -4.53
N ASN A 90 -18.84 -10.52 -3.85
CA ASN A 90 -20.26 -10.46 -4.24
C ASN A 90 -21.12 -9.68 -3.23
N MET A 91 -20.50 -8.97 -2.28
CA MET A 91 -21.24 -8.18 -1.32
C MET A 91 -21.71 -6.87 -1.96
N LEU A 92 -22.91 -6.43 -1.59
CA LEU A 92 -23.32 -5.05 -1.82
C LEU A 92 -22.39 -4.10 -1.06
N SER A 93 -22.18 -2.89 -1.56
CA SER A 93 -21.28 -1.91 -0.95
C SER A 93 -21.55 -1.65 0.54
N LEU A 94 -22.82 -1.60 0.94
CA LEU A 94 -23.21 -1.46 2.35
C LEU A 94 -22.73 -2.64 3.22
N ILE A 95 -22.94 -3.87 2.74
CA ILE A 95 -22.53 -5.09 3.46
C ILE A 95 -21.01 -5.21 3.48
N TYR A 96 -20.36 -4.87 2.37
CA TYR A 96 -18.91 -4.85 2.27
C TYR A 96 -18.28 -3.91 3.29
N ASN A 97 -18.77 -2.66 3.39
CA ASN A 97 -18.27 -1.68 4.35
C ASN A 97 -18.50 -2.13 5.79
N PHE A 98 -19.72 -2.53 6.13
CA PHE A 98 -20.05 -3.03 7.47
C PHE A 98 -19.18 -4.22 7.87
N PHE A 99 -19.03 -5.20 6.97
CA PHE A 99 -18.21 -6.37 7.22
C PHE A 99 -16.74 -5.99 7.49
N LEU A 100 -16.16 -5.09 6.69
CA LEU A 100 -14.76 -4.70 6.87
C LEU A 100 -14.52 -3.87 8.12
N GLU A 101 -15.43 -2.96 8.45
CA GLU A 101 -15.36 -2.20 9.71
C GLU A 101 -15.34 -3.15 10.91
N GLU A 102 -16.24 -4.14 10.94
CA GLU A 102 -16.27 -5.16 11.99
C GLU A 102 -15.00 -6.01 12.01
N MET A 103 -14.52 -6.46 10.85
CA MET A 103 -13.30 -7.28 10.79
C MET A 103 -12.07 -6.49 11.25
N VAL A 104 -11.96 -5.19 10.93
CA VAL A 104 -10.88 -4.31 11.38
C VAL A 104 -10.97 -4.11 12.90
N TYR A 105 -12.17 -3.84 13.43
CA TYR A 105 -12.40 -3.71 14.87
C TYR A 105 -12.00 -4.98 15.62
N LEU A 106 -12.47 -6.16 15.16
CA LEU A 106 -12.14 -7.45 15.77
C LEU A 106 -10.64 -7.74 15.72
N ARG A 107 -9.97 -7.43 14.59
CA ARG A 107 -8.51 -7.57 14.46
C ARG A 107 -7.77 -6.67 15.44
N ASN A 108 -8.16 -5.40 15.56
CA ASN A 108 -7.53 -4.45 16.48
C ASN A 108 -7.70 -4.90 17.93
N LYS A 109 -8.90 -5.36 18.32
CA LYS A 109 -9.16 -5.92 19.64
C LYS A 109 -8.31 -7.15 19.92
N TRP A 110 -8.25 -8.10 18.98
CA TRP A 110 -7.43 -9.30 19.11
C TRP A 110 -5.93 -8.96 19.23
N LEU A 111 -5.43 -8.07 18.38
CA LEU A 111 -4.03 -7.68 18.34
C LEU A 111 -3.63 -6.96 19.64
N THR A 112 -4.44 -6.03 20.12
CA THR A 112 -4.22 -5.32 21.39
C THR A 112 -4.17 -6.31 22.56
N ASN A 113 -5.15 -7.22 22.65
CA ASN A 113 -5.16 -8.26 23.69
C ASN A 113 -3.93 -9.17 23.64
N LYS A 114 -3.43 -9.49 22.44
CA LYS A 114 -2.23 -10.30 22.25
C LYS A 114 -0.97 -9.55 22.65
N LEU A 115 -0.86 -8.27 22.29
CA LEU A 115 0.29 -7.43 22.60
C LEU A 115 0.38 -7.10 24.10
N ASN A 116 -0.75 -6.85 24.77
CA ASN A 116 -0.80 -6.60 26.21
C ASN A 116 -0.28 -7.77 27.07
N LYS A 117 -0.24 -8.99 26.51
CA LYS A 117 0.32 -10.17 27.19
C LYS A 117 1.83 -10.28 27.03
N ARG A 118 2.47 -9.45 26.19
CA ARG A 118 3.92 -9.50 25.96
C ARG A 118 4.63 -8.57 26.93
N ALA A 119 5.60 -9.10 27.67
CA ALA A 119 6.48 -8.29 28.51
C ALA A 119 7.25 -7.27 27.64
N GLY A 120 7.34 -6.03 28.12
CA GLY A 120 8.08 -4.95 27.45
C GLY A 120 7.33 -4.25 26.31
N VAL A 121 6.04 -4.56 26.09
CA VAL A 121 5.19 -3.82 25.13
C VAL A 121 4.19 -2.97 25.90
N ALA A 122 4.24 -1.65 25.72
CA ALA A 122 3.31 -0.70 26.31
C ALA A 122 2.33 -0.18 25.26
N TYR A 123 1.04 -0.16 25.61
CA TYR A 123 0.02 0.46 24.79
C TYR A 123 0.13 1.99 24.90
N ILE A 124 0.31 2.69 23.77
CA ILE A 124 0.55 4.14 23.74
C ILE A 124 -0.67 4.98 23.33
N GLY A 125 -1.85 4.35 23.20
CA GLY A 125 -3.12 5.03 22.98
C GLY A 125 -3.89 4.58 21.73
N GLU A 126 -5.16 4.96 21.69
CA GLU A 126 -6.00 4.94 20.50
C GLU A 126 -5.61 6.19 19.72
N GLY A 127 -4.97 6.05 18.55
CA GLY A 127 -4.57 7.21 17.74
C GLY A 127 -5.76 8.14 17.54
N ALA A 128 -5.55 9.45 17.71
CA ALA A 128 -6.61 10.43 17.52
C ALA A 128 -7.21 10.26 16.12
N ILE A 129 -8.50 9.94 16.08
CA ILE A 129 -9.33 9.92 14.86
C ILE A 129 -9.63 11.36 14.47
#